data_AF-A0A849X100-F1
#
_entry.id   AF-A0A849X100-F1
#
_cell.length_a   1.000
_cell.length_b   1.000
_cell.length_c   1.000
_cell.angle_alpha   90.00
_cell.angle_beta   90.00
_cell.angle_gamma   90.00
#
_symmetry.space_group_name_H-M   'P 1'
#
loop_
_entity.id
_entity.type
_entity.pdbx_description
1 polymer ?
#
loop_
_entity_poly.entity_id
_entity_poly.type
_entity_poly.pdbx_seq_one_letter_code
_entity_poly.pdbx_strand_id
1 'polypeptide(L)'
;MKLITFLAIFLITNSVFAHLKNGVYTGLTTNNQLCSFQVEKNYFENNFQHPLNERIALKVGNINFTVQHPPIVDIQNTIAAYNHDLFQGINATPLGAQALVIVMKHSLREEGPTEFHLINHEYKTNKKEKISCYNLKAPTRF
;
A
#
# COMPACT_ATOMS: atom_id res chain seq x y z
N MET A 1 -46.98 -29.07 15.40
CA MET A 1 -46.02 -28.72 14.34
C MET A 1 -46.05 -27.22 14.10
N LYS A 2 -45.17 -26.42 14.69
CA LYS A 2 -44.97 -25.01 14.29
C LYS A 2 -43.52 -24.56 14.51
N LEU A 3 -42.89 -24.31 13.37
CA LEU A 3 -41.88 -23.29 13.04
C LEU A 3 -40.66 -23.13 13.98
N ILE A 4 -39.57 -23.80 13.64
CA ILE A 4 -38.20 -23.42 14.06
C ILE A 4 -37.81 -22.19 13.25
N THR A 5 -37.78 -21.02 13.89
CA THR A 5 -37.31 -19.78 13.28
C THR A 5 -35.78 -19.81 13.25
N PHE A 6 -35.21 -20.18 12.10
CA PHE A 6 -33.78 -20.01 11.81
C PHE A 6 -33.49 -18.51 11.68
N LEU A 7 -33.00 -17.88 12.74
CA LEU A 7 -32.46 -16.53 12.69
C LEU A 7 -31.04 -16.60 12.12
N ALA A 8 -30.93 -16.61 10.80
CA ALA A 8 -29.66 -16.41 10.10
C ALA A 8 -29.23 -14.95 10.28
N ILE A 9 -28.41 -14.68 11.29
CA ILE A 9 -27.74 -13.39 11.47
C ILE A 9 -26.70 -13.28 10.37
N PHE A 10 -27.07 -12.57 9.30
CA PHE A 10 -26.19 -12.11 8.24
C PHE A 10 -25.13 -11.18 8.84
N LEU A 11 -23.93 -11.71 9.08
CA LEU A 11 -22.73 -10.91 9.34
C LEU A 11 -22.29 -10.22 8.05
N ILE A 12 -22.92 -9.09 7.72
CA ILE A 12 -22.44 -8.17 6.68
C ILE A 12 -21.75 -7.00 7.34
N THR A 13 -20.44 -7.12 7.56
CA THR A 13 -19.54 -5.97 7.74
C THR A 13 -18.38 -6.10 6.75
N ASN A 14 -18.69 -5.97 5.46
CA ASN A 14 -17.65 -5.78 4.44
C ASN A 14 -17.20 -4.31 4.45
N SER A 15 -16.33 -3.97 5.41
CA SER A 15 -15.60 -2.71 5.36
C SER A 15 -14.47 -2.85 4.34
N VAL A 16 -14.79 -2.64 3.05
CA VAL A 16 -13.80 -2.63 1.96
C VAL A 16 -13.01 -1.31 2.05
N PHE A 17 -12.06 -1.25 2.98
CA PHE A 17 -11.04 -0.18 3.06
C PHE A 17 -9.72 -0.59 2.40
N ALA A 18 -9.71 -1.65 1.59
CA ALA A 18 -8.51 -2.04 0.88
C ALA A 18 -8.25 -1.06 -0.26
N HIS A 19 -7.47 -0.01 0.03
CA HIS A 19 -7.02 0.99 -0.94
C HIS A 19 -6.28 0.34 -2.13
N LEU A 20 -5.68 -0.83 -1.90
CA LEU A 20 -5.07 -1.67 -2.93
C LEU A 20 -5.72 -3.05 -2.96
N LYS A 21 -6.15 -3.49 -4.14
CA LYS A 21 -6.71 -4.83 -4.36
C LYS A 21 -5.57 -5.82 -4.61
N ASN A 22 -5.75 -7.06 -4.19
CA ASN A 22 -4.82 -8.14 -4.57
C ASN A 22 -4.71 -8.22 -6.10
N GLY A 23 -3.49 -8.36 -6.61
CA GLY A 23 -3.22 -8.44 -8.05
C GLY A 23 -2.03 -7.59 -8.49
N VAL A 24 -1.80 -7.56 -9.80
CA VAL A 24 -0.66 -6.86 -10.41
C VAL A 24 -1.10 -5.48 -10.89
N TYR A 25 -0.44 -4.45 -10.36
CA TYR A 25 -0.53 -3.09 -10.85
C TYR A 25 0.57 -2.85 -11.87
N THR A 26 0.23 -2.24 -13.00
CA THR A 26 1.18 -1.99 -14.09
C THR A 26 1.19 -0.52 -14.48
N GLY A 27 2.35 0.00 -14.85
CA GLY A 27 2.53 1.38 -15.28
C GLY A 27 3.74 1.51 -16.20
N LEU A 28 4.22 2.74 -16.34
CA LEU A 28 5.39 3.07 -17.15
C LEU A 28 6.42 3.86 -16.36
N THR A 29 7.70 3.55 -16.56
CA THR A 29 8.80 4.36 -16.04
C THR A 29 8.94 5.66 -16.84
N THR A 30 9.80 6.58 -16.37
CA THR A 30 10.16 7.80 -17.12
C THR A 30 10.72 7.50 -18.52
N ASN A 31 11.25 6.30 -18.73
CA ASN A 31 11.85 5.87 -19.99
C ASN A 31 10.87 5.00 -20.82
N ASN A 32 9.56 5.05 -20.53
CA ASN A 32 8.51 4.25 -21.18
C ASN A 32 8.70 2.73 -21.07
N GLN A 33 9.45 2.25 -20.08
CA GLN A 33 9.56 0.82 -19.80
C GLN A 33 8.38 0.39 -18.93
N LEU A 34 7.84 -0.81 -19.19
CA LEU A 34 6.83 -1.40 -18.32
C LEU A 34 7.40 -1.61 -16.91
N CYS A 35 6.61 -1.24 -15.91
CA CYS A 35 6.92 -1.45 -14.50
C CYS A 35 5.67 -1.95 -13.78
N SER A 36 5.88 -2.67 -12.67
CA SER A 36 4.79 -3.27 -11.92
C SER A 36 5.14 -3.53 -10.47
N PHE A 37 4.09 -3.68 -9.66
CA PHE A 37 4.14 -4.36 -8.37
C PHE A 37 2.95 -5.29 -8.25
N GLN A 38 3.08 -6.31 -7.40
CA GLN A 38 2.03 -7.27 -7.11
C GLN A 38 1.61 -7.16 -5.66
N VAL A 39 0.35 -6.85 -5.40
CA VAL A 39 -0.26 -6.94 -4.08
C VAL A 39 -0.62 -8.39 -3.80
N GLU A 40 -0.07 -8.94 -2.73
CA GLU A 40 -0.28 -10.33 -2.34
C GLU A 40 -1.36 -10.46 -1.27
N LYS A 41 -1.31 -9.57 -0.26
CA LYS A 41 -2.21 -9.62 0.88
C LYS A 41 -2.39 -8.25 1.51
N ASN A 42 -3.62 -7.94 1.89
CA ASN A 42 -3.96 -6.83 2.77
C ASN A 42 -4.43 -7.37 4.13
N TYR A 43 -3.99 -6.77 5.23
CA TYR A 43 -4.44 -7.14 6.58
C TYR A 43 -4.30 -5.97 7.55
N PHE A 44 -4.97 -6.06 8.70
CA PHE A 44 -4.80 -5.13 9.80
C PHE A 44 -3.98 -5.77 10.92
N GLU A 45 -2.92 -5.09 11.36
CA GLU A 45 -2.13 -5.53 12.50
C GLU A 45 -3.02 -5.65 13.76
N ASN A 46 -2.85 -6.74 14.50
CA ASN A 46 -3.65 -7.10 15.67
C ASN A 46 -5.16 -7.19 15.42
N ASN A 47 -5.59 -7.37 14.16
CA ASN A 47 -7.00 -7.36 13.74
C ASN A 47 -7.74 -6.06 14.12
N PHE A 48 -7.02 -4.96 14.34
CA PHE A 48 -7.62 -3.67 14.67
C PHE A 48 -7.79 -2.82 13.41
N GLN A 49 -9.04 -2.59 13.00
CA GLN A 49 -9.38 -1.82 11.81
C GLN A 49 -9.08 -0.33 12.03
N HIS A 50 -7.89 0.07 11.62
CA HIS A 50 -7.45 1.46 11.64
C HIS A 50 -6.39 1.66 10.54
N PRO A 51 -6.36 2.80 9.82
CA PRO A 51 -5.39 3.03 8.73
C PRO A 51 -3.92 2.90 9.13
N LEU A 52 -3.56 3.35 10.34
CA LEU A 52 -2.21 3.12 10.91
C LEU A 52 -1.85 1.63 11.09
N ASN A 53 -2.85 0.76 11.18
CA ASN A 53 -2.68 -0.69 11.31
C ASN A 53 -2.86 -1.43 9.99
N GLU A 54 -3.23 -0.74 8.91
CA GLU A 54 -3.29 -1.34 7.59
C GLU A 54 -1.88 -1.76 7.14
N ARG A 55 -1.75 -3.00 6.68
CA ARG A 55 -0.52 -3.60 6.17
C ARG A 55 -0.81 -4.23 4.83
N ILE A 56 0.03 -3.89 3.85
CA ILE A 56 -0.09 -4.40 2.49
C ILE A 56 1.22 -5.11 2.16
N ALA A 57 1.15 -6.44 2.08
CA ALA A 57 2.24 -7.26 1.60
C ALA A 57 2.22 -7.27 0.07
N LEU A 58 3.35 -6.90 -0.54
CA LEU A 58 3.49 -6.78 -1.99
C LEU A 58 4.90 -7.10 -2.47
N LYS A 59 5.06 -7.29 -3.78
CA LYS A 59 6.33 -7.51 -4.46
C LYS A 59 6.60 -6.49 -5.55
N VAL A 60 7.86 -6.04 -5.66
CA VAL A 60 8.40 -5.30 -6.80
C VAL A 60 9.56 -6.10 -7.37
N GLY A 61 9.35 -6.75 -8.53
CA GLY A 61 10.26 -7.78 -9.02
C GLY A 61 10.43 -8.90 -7.98
N ASN A 62 11.67 -9.13 -7.53
CA ASN A 62 12.00 -10.16 -6.53
C ASN A 62 12.05 -9.62 -5.09
N ILE A 63 11.71 -8.35 -4.86
CA ILE A 63 11.81 -7.71 -3.55
C ILE A 63 10.43 -7.70 -2.90
N ASN A 64 10.34 -8.26 -1.70
CA ASN A 64 9.14 -8.23 -0.86
C ASN A 64 9.12 -6.95 -0.03
N PHE A 65 7.95 -6.32 0.08
CA PHE A 65 7.71 -5.21 1.00
C PHE A 65 6.44 -5.46 1.80
N THR A 66 6.41 -4.89 3.00
CA THR A 66 5.16 -4.58 3.68
C THR A 66 5.07 -3.06 3.76
N VAL A 67 4.01 -2.49 3.19
CA VAL A 67 3.76 -1.05 3.20
C VAL A 67 2.57 -0.70 4.09
N GLN A 68 2.56 0.52 4.61
CA GLN A 68 1.52 1.08 5.47
C GLN A 68 1.41 2.58 5.27
N HIS A 69 0.32 3.19 5.76
CA HIS A 69 0.25 4.64 5.85
C HIS A 69 1.34 5.19 6.80
N PRO A 70 2.14 6.19 6.39
CA PRO A 70 3.06 6.88 7.28
C PRO A 70 2.32 7.47 8.49
N PRO A 71 2.81 7.31 9.72
CA PRO A 71 2.31 8.10 10.83
C PRO A 71 2.72 9.57 10.66
N ILE A 72 1.83 10.49 11.05
CA ILE A 72 2.10 11.91 11.19
C ILE A 72 2.04 12.23 12.68
N VAL A 73 3.16 12.68 13.25
CA VAL A 73 3.27 13.07 14.66
C VAL A 73 3.82 14.49 14.70
N ASP A 74 3.01 15.42 15.21
CA ASP A 74 3.39 16.81 15.44
C ASP A 74 3.17 17.16 16.92
N ILE A 75 4.28 17.34 17.64
CA ILE A 75 4.28 17.63 19.07
C ILE A 75 3.79 19.06 19.34
N GLN A 76 4.13 20.01 18.47
CA GLN A 76 3.78 21.42 18.68
C GLN A 76 2.27 21.64 18.55
N ASN A 77 1.65 20.94 17.58
CA ASN A 77 0.22 21.04 17.32
C ASN A 77 -0.61 19.93 17.97
N THR A 78 0.01 19.02 18.73
CA THR A 78 -0.65 17.86 19.38
C THR A 78 -1.41 16.98 18.37
N ILE A 79 -0.80 16.70 17.23
CA ILE A 79 -1.40 15.88 16.16
C ILE A 79 -0.80 14.48 16.18
N ALA A 80 -1.67 13.47 16.19
CA ALA A 80 -1.35 12.07 15.92
C ALA A 80 -2.30 11.57 14.82
N ALA A 81 -1.80 11.47 13.59
CA ALA A 81 -2.58 11.15 12.40
C ALA A 81 -1.80 10.21 11.48
N TYR A 82 -2.30 10.02 10.27
CA TYR A 82 -1.62 9.27 9.21
C TYR A 82 -1.69 10.02 7.89
N ASN A 83 -0.74 9.75 7.01
CA ASN A 83 -0.75 10.30 5.66
C ASN A 83 -1.68 9.45 4.77
N HIS A 84 -2.80 10.02 4.35
CA HIS A 84 -3.81 9.35 3.51
C HIS A 84 -3.32 9.10 2.08
N ASP A 85 -2.38 9.91 1.60
CA ASP A 85 -1.96 9.93 0.19
C ASP A 85 -0.80 8.98 -0.09
N LEU A 86 -0.22 8.37 0.95
CA LEU A 86 0.97 7.53 0.81
C LEU A 86 0.81 6.18 1.51
N PHE A 87 1.33 5.15 0.86
CA PHE A 87 1.82 3.94 1.51
C PHE A 87 3.34 3.90 1.42
N GLN A 88 4.01 3.53 2.50
CA GLN A 88 5.46 3.38 2.53
C GLN A 88 5.89 2.10 3.24
N GLY A 89 6.99 1.52 2.77
CA GLY A 89 7.68 0.41 3.42
C GLY A 89 9.19 0.55 3.22
N ILE A 90 9.97 0.04 4.16
CA ILE A 90 11.43 0.11 4.14
C ILE A 90 12.02 -1.22 4.59
N ASN A 91 13.01 -1.68 3.84
CA ASN A 91 13.81 -2.86 4.15
C ASN A 91 15.25 -2.43 4.38
N ALA A 92 15.91 -3.01 5.39
CA ALA A 92 17.35 -2.90 5.53
C ALA A 92 18.06 -3.72 4.44
N THR A 93 19.22 -3.25 4.00
CA THR A 93 20.12 -4.00 3.12
C THR A 93 21.51 -4.06 3.76
N PRO A 94 22.41 -4.96 3.33
CA PRO A 94 23.78 -4.99 3.85
C PRO A 94 24.56 -3.66 3.70
N LEU A 95 24.15 -2.79 2.77
CA LEU A 95 24.83 -1.52 2.45
C LEU A 95 24.05 -0.26 2.88
N GLY A 96 22.79 -0.40 3.30
CA GLY A 96 21.94 0.73 3.68
C GLY A 96 20.48 0.33 3.77
N ALA A 97 19.61 0.98 2.98
CA ALA A 97 18.19 0.68 2.97
C ALA A 97 17.57 0.80 1.58
N GLN A 98 16.46 0.09 1.40
CA GLN A 98 15.61 0.17 0.25
C GLN A 98 14.18 0.49 0.69
N ALA A 99 13.59 1.51 0.09
CA ALA A 99 12.22 1.94 0.40
C ALA A 99 11.32 1.79 -0.83
N LEU A 100 10.06 1.48 -0.57
CA LEU A 100 8.98 1.59 -1.54
C LEU A 100 7.99 2.64 -1.04
N VAL A 101 7.64 3.56 -1.91
CA VAL A 101 6.58 4.55 -1.69
C VAL A 101 5.53 4.36 -2.79
N ILE A 102 4.26 4.25 -2.42
CA ILE A 102 3.13 4.23 -3.34
C ILE A 102 2.30 5.49 -3.06
N VAL A 103 2.04 6.27 -4.10
CA VAL A 103 1.23 7.49 -4.01
C VAL A 103 -0.18 7.16 -4.44
N MET A 104 -1.12 7.60 -3.62
CA MET A 104 -2.55 7.43 -3.79
C MET A 104 -3.15 8.76 -4.26
N LYS A 105 -4.07 8.69 -5.21
CA LYS A 105 -4.93 9.81 -5.55
C LYS A 105 -6.27 9.62 -4.87
N HIS A 106 -6.70 10.66 -4.17
CA HIS A 106 -8.00 10.75 -3.54
C HIS A 106 -8.78 11.89 -4.18
N SER A 107 -9.79 11.55 -4.98
CA SER A 107 -10.68 12.52 -5.58
C SER A 107 -12.11 12.00 -5.60
N LEU A 108 -13.09 12.91 -5.73
CA LEU A 108 -14.51 12.54 -5.81
C LEU A 108 -14.84 11.55 -6.95
N ARG A 109 -13.96 11.39 -7.93
CA ARG A 109 -14.20 10.57 -9.14
C ARG A 109 -13.29 9.35 -9.23
N GLU A 110 -12.19 9.34 -8.48
CA GLU A 110 -11.12 8.35 -8.63
C GLU A 110 -10.36 8.22 -7.32
N GLU A 111 -10.24 6.98 -6.86
CA GLU A 111 -9.46 6.57 -5.70
C GLU A 111 -8.58 5.39 -6.10
N GLY A 112 -7.26 5.50 -5.85
CA GLY A 112 -6.32 4.43 -6.18
C GLY A 112 -4.88 4.89 -6.33
N PRO A 113 -3.94 3.94 -6.49
CA PRO A 113 -2.53 4.27 -6.64
C PRO A 113 -2.27 4.89 -8.01
N THR A 114 -1.50 5.97 -8.05
CA THR A 114 -1.12 6.64 -9.30
C THR A 114 0.31 6.36 -9.71
N GLU A 115 1.19 6.25 -8.71
CA GLU A 115 2.61 6.00 -8.93
C GLU A 115 3.23 5.21 -7.77
N PHE A 116 4.39 4.59 -8.05
CA PHE A 116 5.28 4.10 -7.00
C PHE A 116 6.73 4.49 -7.27
N HIS A 117 7.51 4.57 -6.20
CA HIS A 117 8.93 4.84 -6.23
C HIS A 117 9.68 3.76 -5.45
N LEU A 118 10.61 3.07 -6.11
CA LEU A 118 11.59 2.21 -5.47
C LEU A 118 12.87 3.01 -5.29
N ILE A 119 13.28 3.20 -4.04
CA ILE A 119 14.46 3.99 -3.66
C ILE A 119 15.49 3.06 -3.03
N ASN A 120 16.73 3.14 -3.49
CA ASN A 120 17.88 2.46 -2.88
C ASN A 120 18.88 3.52 -2.41
N HIS A 121 19.36 3.41 -1.17
CA HIS A 121 20.38 4.28 -0.61
C HIS A 121 21.47 3.45 0.07
N GLU A 122 22.67 3.46 -0.52
CA GLU A 122 23.87 2.92 0.09
C GLU A 122 24.50 3.99 0.99
N TYR A 123 24.62 3.72 2.29
CA TYR A 123 24.99 4.75 3.25
C TYR A 123 26.47 5.12 3.20
N LYS A 124 27.36 4.13 3.03
CA LYS A 124 28.81 4.35 3.03
C LYS A 124 29.28 5.18 1.83
N THR A 125 28.74 4.88 0.66
CA THR A 125 29.07 5.56 -0.60
C THR A 125 28.17 6.76 -0.85
N ASN A 126 27.11 6.92 -0.04
CA ASN A 126 26.01 7.86 -0.27
C ASN A 126 25.38 7.74 -1.67
N LYS A 127 25.50 6.57 -2.31
CA LYS A 127 24.91 6.31 -3.63
C LYS A 127 23.40 6.18 -3.47
N LYS A 128 22.65 6.93 -4.30
CA LYS A 128 21.19 7.00 -4.26
C LYS A 128 20.64 6.67 -5.65
N GLU A 129 19.71 5.74 -5.70
CA GLU A 129 19.02 5.33 -6.92
C GLU A 129 17.52 5.40 -6.69
N LYS A 130 16.78 5.83 -7.71
CA LYS A 130 15.32 5.87 -7.68
C LYS A 130 14.76 5.37 -9.01
N ILE A 131 13.87 4.39 -8.95
CA ILE A 131 13.01 3.99 -10.06
C ILE A 131 11.60 4.51 -9.76
N SER A 132 10.98 5.18 -10.71
CA SER A 132 9.61 5.69 -10.57
C SER A 132 8.72 5.08 -11.65
N CYS A 133 7.53 4.64 -11.26
CA CYS A 133 6.53 4.04 -12.12
C CYS A 133 5.25 4.85 -12.02
N TYR A 134 4.74 5.31 -13.15
CA TYR A 134 3.61 6.23 -13.24
C TYR A 134 2.43 5.61 -14.00
N ASN A 135 1.29 6.28 -13.93
CA ASN A 135 0.05 5.89 -14.61
C ASN A 135 -0.36 4.45 -14.27
N LEU A 136 -0.28 4.13 -12.97
CA LEU A 136 -0.60 2.79 -12.49
C LEU A 136 -2.04 2.43 -12.83
N LYS A 137 -2.20 1.25 -13.41
CA LYS A 137 -3.49 0.64 -13.70
C LYS A 137 -3.75 -0.46 -12.69
N ALA A 138 -4.95 -0.43 -12.11
CA ALA A 138 -5.41 -1.48 -11.22
C ALA A 138 -5.47 -2.85 -11.94
N PRO A 139 -5.31 -3.96 -11.21
CA PRO A 139 -5.49 -5.28 -11.78
C PRO A 139 -6.89 -5.41 -12.39
N THR A 140 -6.94 -5.86 -13.65
CA THR A 140 -8.21 -6.20 -14.32
C THR A 140 -8.81 -7.41 -13.61
N ARG A 141 -10.08 -7.32 -13.19
CA ARG A 141 -10.84 -8.50 -12.78
C ARG A 141 -10.99 -9.39 -14.00
N PHE A 142 -10.51 -10.64 -13.91
CA PHE A 142 -10.91 -11.71 -14.82
C PHE A 142 -12.28 -12.23 -14.37
#